data_AF-A0AA96ZHP1-F1
#
_entry.id   AF-A0AA96ZHP1-F1
#
_cell.length_a   1.000
_cell.length_b   1.000
_cell.length_c   1.000
_cell.angle_alpha   90.00
_cell.angle_beta   90.00
_cell.angle_gamma   90.00
#
_symmetry.space_group_name_H-M   'P 1'
#
loop_
_entity.id
_entity.type
_entity.pdbx_description
1 polymer ?
#
loop_
_entity_poly.entity_id
_entity_poly.type
_entity_poly.pdbx_seq_one_letter_code
_entity_poly.pdbx_strand_id
1 'polypeptide(L)'
;MATFDELTALALALPQTHQEETWEQVTLRVGRKIFAMGRPGSGEVSVKAAPAEQAELIAAAPRVYSVAPYTGRFGWVRVRLAGVDPEELRELLTDAWRSVAPKRVVKEYEG
;
A
#
# COMPACT_ATOMS: atom_id res chain seq x y z
N MET A 1 -5.96 -10.29 -10.38
CA MET A 1 -4.50 -10.28 -10.21
C MET A 1 -4.02 -8.89 -10.54
N ALA A 2 -3.27 -8.28 -9.63
CA ALA A 2 -2.64 -7.00 -9.84
C ALA A 2 -1.17 -7.16 -10.25
N THR A 3 -0.60 -6.09 -10.79
CA THR A 3 0.80 -5.95 -11.17
C THR A 3 1.45 -4.80 -10.40
N PHE A 4 2.78 -4.72 -10.47
CA PHE A 4 3.52 -3.62 -9.85
C PHE A 4 3.20 -2.28 -10.53
N ASP A 5 2.99 -2.29 -11.85
CA ASP A 5 2.65 -1.10 -12.62
C ASP A 5 1.25 -0.61 -12.28
N GLU A 6 0.28 -1.52 -12.12
CA GLU A 6 -1.07 -1.18 -11.64
C GLU A 6 -1.03 -0.60 -10.23
N LEU A 7 -0.29 -1.22 -9.30
CA LEU A 7 -0.10 -0.67 -7.96
C LEU A 7 0.43 0.77 -7.99
N THR A 8 1.44 1.01 -8.83
CA THR A 8 2.05 2.32 -8.95
C THR A 8 1.07 3.32 -9.56
N ALA A 9 0.35 2.93 -10.61
CA ALA A 9 -0.66 3.77 -11.25
C ALA A 9 -1.80 4.13 -10.28
N LEU A 10 -2.31 3.16 -9.52
CA LEU A 10 -3.35 3.36 -8.50
C LEU A 10 -2.89 4.32 -7.41
N ALA A 11 -1.67 4.15 -6.92
CA ALA A 11 -1.12 5.03 -5.89
C ALA A 11 -0.89 6.45 -6.42
N LEU A 12 -0.31 6.62 -7.62
CA LEU A 12 -0.05 7.93 -8.22
C LEU A 12 -1.33 8.68 -8.60
N ALA A 13 -2.45 7.99 -8.75
CA ALA A 13 -3.76 8.63 -8.93
C ALA A 13 -4.27 9.32 -7.66
N LEU A 14 -3.74 8.97 -6.48
CA LEU A 14 -4.13 9.59 -5.21
C LEU A 14 -3.49 10.99 -5.08
N PRO A 15 -4.22 12.00 -4.58
CA PRO A 15 -3.72 13.36 -4.53
C PRO A 15 -2.39 13.51 -3.76
N GLN A 16 -1.51 14.35 -4.32
CA GLN A 16 -0.19 14.66 -3.76
C GLN A 16 0.73 13.44 -3.58
N THR A 17 0.47 12.37 -4.32
CA THR A 17 1.32 11.17 -4.33
C THR A 17 2.44 11.32 -5.34
N HIS A 18 3.61 10.84 -4.98
CA HIS A 18 4.77 10.68 -5.86
C HIS A 18 5.50 9.40 -5.49
N GLN A 19 6.39 8.97 -6.39
CA GLN A 19 7.28 7.84 -6.15
C GLN A 19 8.73 8.32 -5.98
N GLU A 20 9.47 7.65 -5.11
CA GLU A 20 10.91 7.85 -4.94
C GLU A 20 11.60 6.49 -4.82
N GLU A 21 12.81 6.37 -5.36
CA GLU A 21 13.66 5.20 -5.09
C GLU A 21 14.32 5.34 -3.72
N THR A 22 14.21 4.30 -2.90
CA THR A 22 14.85 4.23 -1.57
C THR A 22 15.18 2.79 -1.26
N TRP A 23 16.39 2.52 -0.78
CA TRP A 23 16.86 1.16 -0.46
C TRP A 23 16.66 0.16 -1.60
N GLU A 24 16.91 0.59 -2.84
CA GLU A 24 16.70 -0.21 -4.05
C GLU A 24 15.23 -0.67 -4.22
N GLN A 25 14.28 0.06 -3.62
CA GLN A 25 12.84 -0.14 -3.77
C GLN A 25 12.20 1.14 -4.26
N VAL A 26 11.07 1.00 -4.94
CA VAL A 26 10.17 2.12 -5.21
C VAL A 26 9.31 2.33 -3.97
N THR A 27 9.28 3.55 -3.48
CA THR A 27 8.44 3.98 -2.35
C THR A 27 7.39 4.97 -2.84
N LEU A 28 6.13 4.74 -2.48
CA LEU A 28 5.00 5.60 -2.80
C LEU A 28 4.68 6.46 -1.59
N ARG A 29 4.62 7.77 -1.82
CA ARG A 29 4.69 8.78 -0.77
C ARG A 29 3.67 9.88 -0.96
N VAL A 30 3.13 10.37 0.16
CA VAL A 30 2.43 11.66 0.23
C VAL A 30 3.21 12.60 1.14
N GLY A 31 3.70 13.70 0.58
CA GLY A 31 4.74 14.50 1.23
C GLY A 31 5.95 13.64 1.61
N ARG A 32 6.38 13.64 2.87
CA ARG A 32 7.54 12.84 3.32
C ARG A 32 7.19 11.45 3.84
N LYS A 33 5.92 11.03 3.77
CA LYS A 33 5.43 9.79 4.40
C LYS A 33 5.20 8.71 3.36
N ILE A 34 5.81 7.55 3.58
CA ILE A 34 5.62 6.34 2.76
C ILE A 34 4.34 5.63 3.20
N PHE A 35 3.52 5.19 2.25
CA PHE A 35 2.35 4.36 2.51
C PHE A 35 2.36 3.02 1.75
N ALA A 36 3.18 2.90 0.70
CA ALA A 36 3.44 1.63 0.03
C ALA A 36 4.87 1.57 -0.51
N MET A 37 5.43 0.37 -0.65
CA MET A 37 6.78 0.16 -1.19
C MET A 37 6.94 -1.24 -1.79
N GLY A 38 7.79 -1.35 -2.80
CA GLY A 38 8.08 -2.63 -3.43
C GLY A 38 9.10 -2.51 -4.56
N ARG A 39 9.36 -3.64 -5.23
CA ARG A 39 10.24 -3.69 -6.40
C ARG A 39 9.48 -4.24 -7.61
N PRO A 40 9.66 -3.65 -8.81
CA PRO A 40 9.24 -4.29 -10.05
C PRO A 40 9.73 -5.74 -10.13
N GLY A 41 8.89 -6.65 -10.62
CA GLY A 41 9.22 -8.07 -10.79
C GLY A 41 9.30 -8.91 -9.51
N SER A 42 9.20 -8.32 -8.31
CA SER A 42 9.26 -9.09 -7.04
C SER A 42 7.98 -9.89 -6.75
N GLY A 43 6.86 -9.52 -7.36
CA GLY A 43 5.55 -10.15 -7.14
C GLY A 43 4.90 -9.85 -5.78
N GLU A 44 5.61 -9.16 -4.88
CA GLU A 44 5.17 -8.84 -3.53
C GLU A 44 5.52 -7.40 -3.16
N VAL A 45 4.61 -6.73 -2.45
CA VAL A 45 4.75 -5.32 -2.04
C VAL A 45 4.39 -5.18 -0.56
N SER A 46 4.81 -4.10 0.08
CA SER A 46 4.41 -3.77 1.45
C SER A 46 3.52 -2.54 1.43
N VAL A 47 2.35 -2.64 2.05
CA VAL A 47 1.37 -1.55 2.16
C VAL A 47 1.11 -1.26 3.63
N LYS A 48 1.03 0.01 3.97
CA LYS A 48 0.76 0.47 5.33
C LYS A 48 -0.68 0.15 5.70
N ALA A 49 -0.87 -0.48 6.86
CA ALA A 49 -2.17 -0.73 7.47
C ALA A 49 -2.08 -0.48 8.99
N ALA A 50 -3.19 -0.63 9.72
CA ALA A 50 -3.18 -0.66 11.17
C ALA A 50 -2.94 -2.09 11.71
N PRO A 51 -2.41 -2.30 12.93
CA PRO A 51 -2.19 -3.64 13.47
C PRO A 51 -3.44 -4.54 13.53
N ALA A 52 -4.62 -3.97 13.80
CA ALA A 52 -5.88 -4.72 13.78
C ALA A 52 -6.24 -5.17 12.36
N GLU A 53 -6.21 -4.23 11.42
CA GLU A 53 -6.47 -4.47 9.99
C GLU A 53 -5.49 -5.48 9.37
N GLN A 54 -4.20 -5.41 9.73
CA GLN A 54 -3.20 -6.39 9.31
C GLN A 54 -3.61 -7.82 9.69
N ALA A 55 -4.06 -8.01 10.92
CA ALA A 55 -4.49 -9.33 11.40
C ALA A 55 -5.74 -9.81 10.66
N GLU A 56 -6.71 -8.91 10.42
CA GLU A 56 -7.93 -9.20 9.67
C GLU A 56 -7.66 -9.59 8.22
N LEU A 57 -6.82 -8.82 7.50
CA LEU A 57 -6.42 -9.12 6.12
C LEU A 57 -5.73 -10.49 6.02
N ILE A 58 -4.78 -10.77 6.92
CA ILE A 58 -4.08 -12.05 6.95
C ILE A 58 -5.03 -13.21 7.26
N ALA A 59 -5.98 -13.03 8.18
CA ALA A 59 -6.97 -14.05 8.50
C ALA A 59 -7.94 -14.31 7.34
N ALA A 60 -8.36 -13.25 6.64
CA ALA A 60 -9.29 -13.34 5.52
C ALA A 60 -8.68 -14.02 4.29
N ALA A 61 -7.44 -13.67 3.94
CA ALA A 61 -6.76 -14.23 2.76
C ALA A 61 -5.26 -14.50 3.02
N PRO A 62 -4.92 -15.55 3.79
CA PRO A 62 -3.53 -15.87 4.18
C PRO A 62 -2.61 -16.27 3.02
N ARG A 63 -3.17 -16.52 1.82
CA ARG A 63 -2.40 -16.77 0.59
C ARG A 63 -1.99 -15.47 -0.12
N VAL A 64 -2.68 -14.38 0.17
CA VAL A 64 -2.51 -13.05 -0.44
C VAL A 64 -1.75 -12.13 0.50
N TYR A 65 -2.07 -12.17 1.79
CA TYR A 65 -1.53 -11.27 2.80
C TYR A 65 -0.64 -11.99 3.80
N SER A 66 0.45 -11.34 4.20
CA SER A 66 1.30 -11.78 5.31
C SER A 66 1.89 -10.58 6.04
N VAL A 67 2.54 -10.81 7.18
CA VAL A 67 3.24 -9.74 7.89
C VAL A 67 4.36 -9.16 7.02
N ALA A 68 4.43 -7.83 6.88
CA ALA A 68 5.48 -7.19 6.09
C ALA A 68 6.86 -7.33 6.75
N PRO A 69 7.94 -7.57 5.99
CA PRO A 69 9.29 -7.56 6.52
C PRO A 69 9.64 -6.20 7.11
N TYR A 70 10.27 -6.20 8.28
CA TYR A 70 10.77 -5.01 9.00
C TYR A 70 9.70 -4.02 9.49
N THR A 71 8.64 -3.78 8.72
CA THR A 71 7.56 -2.84 9.02
C THR A 71 6.32 -3.50 9.61
N GLY A 72 6.25 -4.83 9.60
CA GLY A 72 5.11 -5.59 10.09
C GLY A 72 4.76 -5.33 11.56
N ARG A 73 5.76 -5.06 12.40
CA ARG A 73 5.55 -4.64 13.81
C ARG A 73 4.78 -3.33 13.97
N PHE A 74 4.69 -2.53 12.90
CA PHE A 74 3.93 -1.28 12.83
C PHE A 74 2.59 -1.45 12.08
N GLY A 75 2.14 -2.69 11.86
CA GLY A 75 0.88 -3.02 11.19
C GLY A 75 0.97 -3.09 9.65
N TRP A 76 2.15 -2.97 9.04
CA TRP A 76 2.24 -3.05 7.57
C TRP A 76 2.01 -4.48 7.08
N VAL A 77 1.26 -4.62 6.00
CA VAL A 77 0.96 -5.91 5.38
C VAL A 77 1.78 -6.09 4.12
N ARG A 78 2.30 -7.30 3.90
CA ARG A 78 2.84 -7.72 2.61
C ARG A 78 1.71 -8.27 1.77
N VAL A 79 1.61 -7.82 0.53
CA VAL A 79 0.60 -8.25 -0.44
C VAL A 79 1.28 -9.01 -1.58
N ARG A 80 0.81 -10.21 -1.88
CA ARG A 80 1.16 -10.94 -3.10
C ARG A 80 0.28 -10.47 -4.25
N LEU A 81 0.88 -9.74 -5.19
CA LEU A 81 0.17 -9.10 -6.31
C LEU A 81 -0.58 -10.11 -7.19
N ALA A 82 0.00 -11.32 -7.35
CA ALA A 82 -0.61 -12.40 -8.11
C ALA A 82 -1.98 -12.85 -7.57
N GLY A 83 -2.21 -12.69 -6.27
CA GLY A 83 -3.40 -13.21 -5.58
C GLY A 83 -4.43 -12.15 -5.18
N VAL A 84 -4.11 -10.86 -5.33
CA VAL A 84 -5.01 -9.77 -4.94
C VAL A 84 -5.84 -9.30 -6.15
N ASP A 85 -7.08 -8.92 -5.90
CA ASP A 85 -7.90 -8.23 -6.88
C ASP A 85 -7.47 -6.75 -7.02
N PRO A 86 -7.44 -6.17 -8.24
CA PRO A 86 -7.09 -4.76 -8.41
C PRO A 86 -8.00 -3.79 -7.65
N GLU A 87 -9.28 -4.12 -7.44
CA GLU A 87 -10.20 -3.30 -6.67
C GLU A 87 -9.85 -3.31 -5.18
N GLU A 88 -9.64 -4.50 -4.61
CA GLU A 88 -9.17 -4.67 -3.22
C GLU A 88 -7.82 -3.98 -2.99
N LEU A 89 -6.91 -4.06 -3.98
CA LEU A 89 -5.63 -3.38 -3.90
C LEU A 89 -5.79 -1.86 -3.88
N ARG A 90 -6.73 -1.32 -4.67
CA ARG A 90 -7.02 0.12 -4.68
C ARG A 90 -7.57 0.58 -3.35
N GLU A 91 -8.50 -0.16 -2.76
CA GLU A 91 -9.06 0.15 -1.43
C GLU A 91 -7.95 0.19 -0.38
N LEU A 92 -7.13 -0.87 -0.32
CA LEU A 92 -6.01 -0.96 0.60
C LEU A 92 -5.00 0.19 0.42
N LEU A 93 -4.66 0.55 -0.82
CA LEU A 93 -3.77 1.69 -1.10
C LEU A 93 -4.39 3.04 -0.69
N THR A 94 -5.70 3.19 -0.90
CA THR A 94 -6.44 4.40 -0.53
C THR A 94 -6.46 4.56 0.98
N ASP A 95 -6.72 3.49 1.74
CA ASP A 95 -6.73 3.53 3.20
C ASP A 95 -5.32 3.75 3.77
N ALA A 96 -4.31 3.11 3.18
CA ALA A 96 -2.92 3.37 3.50
C ALA A 96 -2.56 4.85 3.30
N TRP A 97 -2.95 5.45 2.18
CA TRP A 97 -2.74 6.87 1.89
C TRP A 97 -3.51 7.77 2.86
N ARG A 98 -4.80 7.52 3.11
CA ARG A 98 -5.64 8.25 4.09
C ARG A 98 -4.98 8.31 5.47
N SER A 99 -4.34 7.21 5.89
CA SER A 99 -3.68 7.12 7.20
C SER A 99 -2.50 8.08 7.37
N VAL A 100 -1.89 8.55 6.28
CA VAL A 100 -0.69 9.40 6.32
C VAL A 100 -0.88 10.78 5.69
N ALA A 101 -1.81 10.91 4.74
CA ALA A 101 -2.07 12.13 4.00
C ALA A 101 -2.55 13.27 4.92
N PRO A 102 -2.29 14.55 4.56
CA PRO A 102 -2.85 15.67 5.31
C PRO A 102 -4.39 15.63 5.31
N LYS A 103 -5.02 15.84 6.48
CA LYS A 103 -6.48 15.78 6.63
C LYS A 103 -7.26 16.63 5.61
N ARG A 104 -6.71 17.80 5.24
CA ARG A 104 -7.30 18.68 4.21
C ARG A 104 -7.39 17.98 2.85
N VAL A 105 -6.33 17.27 2.46
CA VAL A 105 -6.23 16.58 1.18
C VAL A 105 -7.17 15.39 1.13
N VAL A 106 -7.27 14.63 2.23
CA VAL A 106 -8.25 13.53 2.35
C VAL A 106 -9.67 14.06 2.20
N LYS A 107 -10.01 15.15 2.91
CA LYS A 107 -11.34 15.77 2.81
C LYS A 107 -11.68 16.24 1.39
N GLU A 108 -10.71 16.78 0.66
CA GLU A 108 -10.88 17.20 -0.74
C GLU A 108 -11.04 16.02 -1.71
N TYR A 109 -10.51 14.85 -1.37
CA TYR A 109 -10.66 13.63 -2.17
C TYR A 109 -12.01 12.94 -1.96
N GLU A 110 -12.59 13.07 -0.76
CA GLU A 110 -13.85 12.39 -0.37
C GLU A 110 -15.10 13.23 -0.62
N GLY A 111 -14.95 14.53 -0.88
CA GLY A 111 -16.05 15.47 -1.15
C GLY A 111 -16.26 15.73 -2.62
#